data_AF-A0A961HA82-F1
#
_entry.id   AF-A0A961HA82-F1
#
_cell.length_a   1.000
_cell.length_b   1.000
_cell.length_c   1.000
_cell.angle_alpha   90.00
_cell.angle_beta   90.00
_cell.angle_gamma   90.00
#
_symmetry.space_group_name_H-M   'P 1'
#
loop_
_entity.id
_entity.type
_entity.pdbx_description
1 polymer ?
#
loop_
_entity_poly.entity_id
_entity_poly.type
_entity_poly.pdbx_seq_one_letter_code
_entity_poly.pdbx_strand_id
1 'polypeptide(L)'
;MAFPYAADGRPVDEDVAARVLWPLRASLRAGLAFGKTREEKGQKWFEYILPNWRRLTSVTFIIYPLLATHNHFVLGRGGIVCNPSAPVIQLTEGAALKDHLALLGVLNSSVACFWLKQNSHNKGSTVDQSGARTTLDVWENFYEISGTTLKEFPVPAGATSDLAGSLDSYARRLQQLTPSAIAAQQIPTAGVLESAREEHDRLRGLMIALQEELDWQYYNIYGLVDEHLNLDGEVPGTALGERAFEIALARRMKTGEETTAWFDRHGSTPITEIPEHLPADYRDLVQRRLDVIASNPNIRVLERPEYKRRWAMTPWDKQVESALRGWLLDRVEDRSLWFDRDGRTTPRSVAQLADILDRDADFRDVLRLWAGDLTAATGAALAKLLADETVPYLSAYRYKPAGLDKRADWEHTWSLQRREDAGEKLDSPIPVPPKYKSTDFVKNSYWSHRGKLDVPKERFISYPNAGRDTDTTELLGWAGWDHAEQALALAALISARIEDGWDTPRLVPLLAGLHELAPWVRQWHNEIDPEYGESVADTIDGELAERLTELHLTTTDLTTWRPAPTTRGRRARKS
;
A
#
# COMPACT_ATOMS: atom_id res chain seq x y z
N MET A 1 12.04 -11.15 0.08
CA MET A 1 12.33 -9.70 0.22
C MET A 1 13.03 -9.23 -1.04
N ALA A 2 12.52 -8.20 -1.75
CA ALA A 2 13.03 -7.78 -3.06
C ALA A 2 14.00 -6.57 -2.99
N PHE A 3 14.75 -6.44 -1.89
CA PHE A 3 15.81 -5.43 -1.76
C PHE A 3 17.16 -6.14 -1.98
N PRO A 4 17.82 -5.95 -3.14
CA PRO A 4 18.95 -6.79 -3.56
C PRO A 4 20.29 -6.32 -2.97
N TYR A 5 20.27 -5.81 -1.74
CA TYR A 5 21.45 -5.25 -1.07
C TYR A 5 21.53 -5.73 0.38
N ALA A 6 22.75 -5.96 0.84
CA ALA A 6 23.05 -6.18 2.25
C ALA A 6 22.94 -4.85 3.04
N ALA A 7 22.98 -4.94 4.38
CA ALA A 7 22.84 -3.79 5.26
C ALA A 7 23.93 -2.72 5.06
N ASP A 8 25.08 -3.09 4.52
CA ASP A 8 26.19 -2.19 4.18
C ASP A 8 26.09 -1.58 2.77
N GLY A 9 25.00 -1.86 2.04
CA GLY A 9 24.75 -1.36 0.69
C GLY A 9 25.46 -2.14 -0.42
N ARG A 10 26.18 -3.23 -0.11
CA ARG A 10 26.74 -4.10 -1.15
C ARG A 10 25.65 -4.95 -1.80
N PRO A 11 25.69 -5.19 -3.13
CA PRO A 11 24.73 -6.06 -3.78
C PRO A 11 24.87 -7.49 -3.25
N VAL A 12 23.73 -8.17 -3.06
CA VAL A 12 23.73 -9.59 -2.68
C VAL A 12 24.30 -10.46 -3.81
N ASP A 13 24.49 -11.75 -3.53
CA ASP A 13 24.86 -12.72 -4.54
C ASP A 13 23.75 -12.90 -5.58
N GLU A 14 24.15 -13.20 -6.81
CA GLU A 14 23.21 -13.29 -7.92
C GLU A 14 22.19 -14.40 -7.71
N ASP A 15 22.60 -15.54 -7.17
CA ASP A 15 21.70 -16.66 -6.87
C ASP A 15 20.58 -16.25 -5.91
N VAL A 16 20.88 -15.38 -4.94
CA VAL A 16 19.90 -14.86 -3.97
C VAL A 16 18.94 -13.89 -4.66
N ALA A 17 19.45 -12.97 -5.48
CA ALA A 17 18.61 -12.03 -6.23
C ALA A 17 17.74 -12.74 -7.27
N ALA A 18 18.28 -13.75 -7.94
CA ALA A 18 17.63 -14.50 -9.02
C ALA A 18 16.38 -15.24 -8.53
N ARG A 19 16.37 -15.78 -7.30
CA ARG A 19 15.19 -16.43 -6.71
C ARG A 19 13.90 -15.60 -6.78
N VAL A 20 14.02 -14.27 -6.81
CA VAL A 20 12.87 -13.35 -6.86
C VAL A 20 12.83 -12.55 -8.17
N LEU A 21 13.98 -12.08 -8.66
CA LEU A 21 14.06 -11.11 -9.74
C LEU A 21 14.30 -11.73 -11.12
N TRP A 22 14.66 -13.01 -11.20
CA TRP A 22 14.95 -13.69 -12.47
C TRP A 22 13.82 -13.60 -13.50
N PRO A 23 12.51 -13.72 -13.13
CA PRO A 23 11.43 -13.55 -14.09
C PRO A 23 11.42 -12.18 -14.77
N LEU A 24 12.04 -11.16 -14.14
CA LEU A 24 12.12 -9.78 -14.62
C LEU A 24 13.51 -9.44 -15.22
N ARG A 25 14.44 -10.39 -15.34
CA ARG A 25 15.84 -10.14 -15.72
C ARG A 25 15.98 -9.36 -17.03
N ALA A 26 15.33 -9.80 -18.11
CA ALA A 26 15.36 -9.07 -19.39
C ALA A 26 14.86 -7.63 -19.26
N SER A 27 13.77 -7.40 -18.51
CA SER A 27 13.24 -6.06 -18.25
C SER A 27 14.20 -5.19 -17.43
N LEU A 28 14.91 -5.78 -16.46
CA LEU A 28 15.87 -5.09 -15.62
C LEU A 28 17.18 -4.76 -16.37
N ARG A 29 17.69 -5.69 -17.19
CA ARG A 29 18.85 -5.46 -18.07
C ARG A 29 18.61 -4.32 -19.06
N ALA A 30 17.44 -4.28 -19.67
CA ALA A 30 17.06 -3.25 -20.63
C ALA A 30 16.86 -1.85 -20.02
N GLY A 31 16.80 -1.74 -18.69
CA GLY A 31 16.63 -0.45 -18.01
C GLY A 31 17.84 0.46 -18.20
N LEU A 32 17.63 1.62 -18.83
CA LEU A 32 18.65 2.64 -19.05
C LEU A 32 18.61 3.74 -17.99
N ALA A 33 19.78 4.23 -17.59
CA ALA A 33 19.91 5.52 -16.90
C ALA A 33 21.09 6.30 -17.44
N PHE A 34 20.79 7.51 -17.93
CA PHE A 34 21.73 8.34 -18.71
C PHE A 34 22.29 7.60 -19.93
N GLY A 35 21.41 6.88 -20.64
CA GLY A 35 21.74 6.19 -21.89
C GLY A 35 22.57 4.90 -21.73
N LYS A 36 22.88 4.48 -20.49
CA LYS A 36 23.63 3.25 -20.21
C LYS A 36 22.82 2.22 -19.43
N THR A 37 23.00 0.94 -19.73
CA THR A 37 22.52 -0.19 -18.92
C THR A 37 23.35 -0.33 -17.64
N ARG A 38 22.94 -1.25 -16.76
CA ARG A 38 23.70 -1.63 -15.55
C ARG A 38 25.03 -2.29 -15.91
N GLU A 39 25.01 -3.22 -16.84
CA GLU A 39 26.17 -4.00 -17.26
C GLU A 39 27.22 -3.10 -17.94
N GLU A 40 26.79 -2.12 -18.74
CA GLU A 40 27.68 -1.08 -19.30
C GLU A 40 28.33 -0.17 -18.24
N LYS A 41 27.79 -0.13 -17.02
CA LYS A 41 28.37 0.54 -15.86
C LYS A 41 29.17 -0.41 -14.95
N GLY A 42 29.31 -1.69 -15.32
CA GLY A 42 29.96 -2.71 -14.49
C GLY A 42 29.13 -3.14 -13.27
N GLN A 43 27.82 -2.93 -13.28
CA GLN A 43 26.89 -3.34 -12.23
C GLN A 43 26.23 -4.67 -12.59
N LYS A 44 25.84 -5.46 -11.60
CA LYS A 44 24.98 -6.64 -11.80
C LYS A 44 23.60 -6.21 -12.30
N TRP A 45 22.96 -7.04 -13.11
CA TRP A 45 21.70 -6.70 -13.80
C TRP A 45 20.52 -6.37 -12.87
N PHE A 46 20.57 -6.81 -11.61
CA PHE A 46 19.53 -6.57 -10.60
C PHE A 46 19.79 -5.36 -9.70
N GLU A 47 20.96 -4.73 -9.79
CA GLU A 47 21.29 -3.57 -8.95
C GLU A 47 20.36 -2.38 -9.24
N TYR A 48 20.17 -1.48 -8.30
CA TYR A 48 19.66 -0.16 -8.60
C TYR A 48 20.68 0.60 -9.44
N ILE A 49 20.20 1.29 -10.47
CA ILE A 49 21.07 1.84 -11.51
C ILE A 49 21.86 3.08 -11.06
N LEU A 50 21.40 3.76 -9.99
CA LEU A 50 22.00 4.96 -9.39
C LEU A 50 21.67 5.06 -7.89
N PRO A 51 22.16 4.15 -7.03
CA PRO A 51 21.89 4.24 -5.61
C PRO A 51 22.64 5.43 -5.02
N ASN A 52 21.96 6.27 -4.25
CA ASN A 52 22.61 7.32 -3.47
C ASN A 52 22.78 6.80 -2.04
N TRP A 53 23.91 6.14 -1.77
CA TRP A 53 24.13 5.45 -0.49
C TRP A 53 24.08 6.39 0.71
N ARG A 54 24.60 7.62 0.58
CA ARG A 54 24.48 8.64 1.65
C ARG A 54 23.02 8.92 2.04
N ARG A 55 22.09 8.91 1.08
CA ARG A 55 20.65 9.06 1.36
C ARG A 55 20.03 7.77 1.87
N LEU A 56 20.42 6.63 1.30
CA LEU A 56 19.88 5.31 1.65
C LEU A 56 20.30 4.84 3.05
N THR A 57 21.46 5.28 3.56
CA THR A 57 21.96 4.95 4.90
C THR A 57 21.69 6.05 5.93
N SER A 58 21.04 7.15 5.53
CA SER A 58 20.72 8.24 6.46
C SER A 58 19.71 7.78 7.51
N VAL A 59 20.06 8.01 8.78
CA VAL A 59 19.20 7.70 9.92
C VAL A 59 18.19 8.82 10.19
N THR A 60 18.53 10.07 9.87
CA THR A 60 17.68 11.24 10.14
C THR A 60 17.71 12.21 8.96
N PHE A 61 16.53 12.53 8.44
CA PHE A 61 16.33 13.44 7.32
C PHE A 61 14.91 13.99 7.32
N ILE A 62 14.63 15.04 6.55
CA ILE A 62 13.27 15.57 6.39
C ILE A 62 12.75 15.18 5.00
N ILE A 63 11.57 14.59 4.93
CA ILE A 63 10.89 14.20 3.70
C ILE A 63 9.71 15.14 3.46
N TYR A 64 9.45 15.47 2.21
CA TYR A 64 8.26 16.23 1.83
C TYR A 64 7.74 15.78 0.46
N PRO A 65 6.46 16.01 0.14
CA PRO A 65 5.92 15.73 -1.19
C PRO A 65 6.37 16.80 -2.19
N LEU A 66 6.84 16.38 -3.37
CA LEU A 66 7.14 17.27 -4.49
C LEU A 66 5.88 18.03 -4.96
N LEU A 67 4.71 17.39 -4.88
CA LEU A 67 3.43 17.94 -5.32
C LEU A 67 2.39 17.79 -4.21
N ALA A 68 1.92 18.90 -3.66
CA ALA A 68 0.90 18.90 -2.60
C ALA A 68 0.10 20.20 -2.58
N THR A 69 -1.06 20.18 -1.92
CA THR A 69 -1.88 21.40 -1.75
C THR A 69 -1.34 22.33 -0.67
N HIS A 70 -0.62 21.78 0.31
CA HIS A 70 -0.04 22.46 1.46
C HIS A 70 1.36 21.89 1.76
N ASN A 71 2.11 22.59 2.61
CA ASN A 71 3.39 22.11 3.14
C ASN A 71 3.19 20.91 4.08
N HIS A 72 3.86 19.81 3.76
CA HIS A 72 3.89 18.59 4.57
C HIS A 72 5.33 18.11 4.70
N PHE A 73 6.03 18.57 5.73
CA PHE A 73 7.39 18.12 6.02
C PHE A 73 7.36 17.15 7.19
N VAL A 74 8.05 16.02 7.06
CA VAL A 74 8.05 14.92 8.03
C VAL A 74 9.47 14.51 8.35
N LEU A 75 9.76 14.27 9.63
CA LEU A 75 11.04 13.73 10.06
C LEU A 75 11.13 12.22 9.75
N GLY A 76 11.96 11.86 8.79
CA GLY A 76 12.33 10.48 8.47
C GLY A 76 13.34 9.94 9.47
N ARG A 77 13.13 8.68 9.90
CA ARG A 77 13.97 7.96 10.87
C ARG A 77 14.44 6.62 10.33
N GLY A 78 15.38 6.64 9.38
CA GLY A 78 15.92 5.45 8.72
C GLY A 78 14.85 4.59 8.04
N GLY A 79 15.25 3.52 7.35
CA GLY A 79 14.33 2.48 6.84
C GLY A 79 13.28 2.93 5.81
N ILE A 80 13.35 4.16 5.30
CA ILE A 80 12.39 4.72 4.35
C ILE A 80 13.02 4.86 2.97
N VAL A 81 12.39 4.28 1.96
CA VAL A 81 12.77 4.44 0.55
C VAL A 81 11.92 5.54 -0.07
N CYS A 82 12.58 6.58 -0.58
CA CYS A 82 11.92 7.72 -1.22
C CYS A 82 11.99 7.60 -2.74
N ASN A 83 10.87 7.89 -3.42
CA ASN A 83 10.82 8.03 -4.88
C ASN A 83 11.01 9.52 -5.28
N PRO A 84 11.10 9.86 -6.58
CA PRO A 84 11.28 11.25 -7.00
C PRO A 84 10.16 12.22 -6.57
N SER A 85 8.97 11.73 -6.22
CA SER A 85 7.85 12.53 -5.72
C SER A 85 7.93 12.79 -4.20
N ALA A 86 8.91 12.20 -3.51
CA ALA A 86 9.19 12.43 -2.10
C ALA A 86 10.65 12.91 -1.91
N PRO A 87 10.99 14.17 -2.26
CA PRO A 87 12.35 14.67 -2.07
C PRO A 87 12.74 14.72 -0.58
N VAL A 88 14.05 14.76 -0.34
CA VAL A 88 14.63 14.74 1.00
C VAL A 88 15.55 15.94 1.24
N ILE A 89 15.48 16.50 2.46
CA ILE A 89 16.44 17.46 3.00
C ILE A 89 17.33 16.71 3.98
N GLN A 90 18.62 16.68 3.67
CA GLN A 90 19.65 16.11 4.54
C GLN A 90 20.46 17.25 5.14
N LEU A 91 20.49 17.34 6.47
CA LEU A 91 21.34 18.30 7.17
C LEU A 91 22.80 17.86 7.11
N THR A 92 23.71 18.78 7.44
CA THR A 92 25.15 18.49 7.53
C THR A 92 25.42 17.37 8.53
N GLU A 93 26.49 16.62 8.29
CA GLU A 93 26.91 15.55 9.18
C GLU A 93 27.16 16.11 10.59
N GLY A 94 26.69 15.40 11.62
CA GLY A 94 26.76 15.85 13.02
C GLY A 94 25.60 16.76 13.48
N ALA A 95 24.66 17.14 12.61
CA ALA A 95 23.47 17.89 13.04
C ALA A 95 22.65 17.09 14.07
N ALA A 96 22.27 17.75 15.15
CA ALA A 96 21.49 17.14 16.22
C ALA A 96 20.01 17.01 15.84
N LEU A 97 19.28 16.15 16.58
CA LEU A 97 17.83 16.01 16.39
C LEU A 97 17.09 17.35 16.57
N LYS A 98 17.52 18.18 17.52
CA LYS A 98 16.94 19.52 17.76
C LYS A 98 17.04 20.43 16.52
N ASP A 99 18.11 20.31 15.73
CA ASP A 99 18.31 21.14 14.53
C ASP A 99 17.32 20.75 13.43
N HIS A 100 17.06 19.43 13.31
CA HIS A 100 16.03 18.91 12.42
C HIS A 100 14.63 19.35 12.85
N LEU A 101 14.33 19.27 14.15
CA LEU A 101 13.03 19.68 14.70
C LEU A 101 12.79 21.19 14.56
N ALA A 102 13.82 22.02 14.77
CA ALA A 102 13.72 23.46 14.57
C ALA A 102 13.39 23.80 13.10
N LEU A 103 14.10 23.18 12.15
CA LEU A 103 13.79 23.35 10.72
C LEU A 103 12.40 22.79 10.36
N LEU A 104 12.02 21.66 10.94
CA LEU A 104 10.71 21.04 10.73
C LEU A 104 9.56 21.94 11.18
N GLY A 105 9.74 22.66 12.30
CA GLY A 105 8.77 23.64 12.79
C GLY A 105 8.59 24.78 11.79
N VAL A 106 9.70 25.39 11.34
CA VAL A 106 9.67 26.48 10.34
C VAL A 106 8.94 26.02 9.09
N LEU A 107 9.33 24.88 8.52
CA LEU A 107 8.82 24.38 7.24
C LEU A 107 7.35 23.94 7.30
N ASN A 108 6.80 23.64 8.47
CA ASN A 108 5.38 23.30 8.67
C ASN A 108 4.53 24.48 9.19
N SER A 109 5.08 25.70 9.23
CA SER A 109 4.31 26.90 9.59
C SER A 109 3.44 27.42 8.43
N SER A 110 2.40 28.18 8.77
CA SER A 110 1.56 28.88 7.80
C SER A 110 2.32 29.96 7.01
N VAL A 111 3.34 30.59 7.61
CA VAL A 111 4.25 31.52 6.90
C VAL A 111 5.01 30.79 5.80
N ALA A 112 5.54 29.59 6.09
CA ALA A 112 6.20 28.78 5.09
C ALA A 112 5.26 28.33 3.98
N CYS A 113 4.02 27.95 4.32
CA CYS A 113 3.00 27.62 3.33
C CYS A 113 2.72 28.79 2.37
N PHE A 114 2.56 30.00 2.93
CA PHE A 114 2.38 31.22 2.15
C PHE A 114 3.54 31.45 1.20
N TRP A 115 4.78 31.48 1.71
CA TRP A 115 5.97 31.71 0.90
C TRP A 115 6.09 30.68 -0.22
N LEU A 116 5.86 29.39 0.08
CA LEU A 116 5.90 28.32 -0.92
C LEU A 116 4.87 28.54 -2.01
N LYS A 117 3.64 28.94 -1.68
CA LYS A 117 2.61 29.22 -2.70
C LYS A 117 2.92 30.44 -3.57
N GLN A 118 3.73 31.39 -3.09
CA GLN A 118 4.19 32.51 -3.91
C GLN A 118 5.33 32.14 -4.86
N ASN A 119 6.20 31.19 -4.46
CA ASN A 119 7.45 30.90 -5.16
C ASN A 119 7.46 29.56 -5.92
N SER A 120 6.51 28.66 -5.63
CA SER A 120 6.36 27.36 -6.28
C SER A 120 5.36 27.41 -7.44
N HIS A 121 5.53 26.52 -8.41
CA HIS A 121 4.66 26.45 -9.57
C HIS A 121 3.29 25.87 -9.19
N ASN A 122 2.21 26.63 -9.38
CA ASN A 122 0.83 26.17 -9.22
C ASN A 122 0.45 25.22 -10.37
N LYS A 123 0.08 23.98 -10.06
CA LYS A 123 -0.34 22.94 -11.02
C LYS A 123 -1.88 22.83 -11.12
N GLY A 124 -2.63 23.70 -10.45
CA GLY A 124 -4.10 23.73 -10.45
C GLY A 124 -4.72 22.61 -9.62
N SER A 125 -6.05 22.45 -9.71
CA SER A 125 -6.81 21.40 -9.04
C SER A 125 -6.93 20.12 -9.89
N THR A 126 -7.65 19.11 -9.38
CA THR A 126 -7.96 17.87 -10.08
C THR A 126 -8.73 18.12 -11.39
N VAL A 127 -8.57 17.20 -12.34
CA VAL A 127 -9.37 17.21 -13.58
C VAL A 127 -10.77 16.67 -13.29
N ASP A 128 -11.79 17.31 -13.84
CA ASP A 128 -13.15 16.80 -13.86
C ASP A 128 -13.31 15.62 -14.86
N GLN A 129 -14.51 15.05 -14.94
CA GLN A 129 -14.81 13.94 -15.86
C GLN A 129 -14.66 14.32 -17.35
N SER A 130 -14.56 15.62 -17.66
CA SER A 130 -14.36 16.17 -19.01
C SER A 130 -12.90 16.57 -19.28
N GLY A 131 -12.00 16.32 -18.33
CA GLY A 131 -10.56 16.60 -18.45
C GLY A 131 -10.18 18.07 -18.21
N ALA A 132 -11.12 18.93 -17.81
CA ALA A 132 -10.84 20.31 -17.45
C ALA A 132 -10.44 20.40 -15.97
N ARG A 133 -9.41 21.20 -15.65
CA ARG A 133 -9.08 21.51 -14.26
C ARG A 133 -10.04 22.57 -13.76
N THR A 134 -10.93 22.21 -12.85
CA THR A 134 -11.85 23.15 -12.19
C THR A 134 -11.41 23.34 -10.74
N THR A 135 -11.01 24.57 -10.40
CA THR A 135 -10.69 24.94 -9.02
C THR A 135 -11.97 25.49 -8.38
N LEU A 136 -12.55 24.74 -7.45
CA LEU A 136 -13.71 25.20 -6.68
C LEU A 136 -13.28 26.16 -5.57
N ASP A 137 -12.20 25.80 -4.88
CA ASP A 137 -11.57 26.64 -3.86
C ASP A 137 -10.04 26.69 -4.09
N VAL A 138 -9.41 27.85 -3.87
CA VAL A 138 -7.97 28.07 -4.14
C VAL A 138 -7.07 27.15 -3.31
N TRP A 139 -7.50 26.78 -2.10
CA TRP A 139 -6.78 25.87 -1.22
C TRP A 139 -6.73 24.41 -1.73
N GLU A 140 -7.48 24.07 -2.78
CA GLU A 140 -7.43 22.76 -3.46
C GLU A 140 -6.32 22.66 -4.52
N ASN A 141 -5.68 23.78 -4.88
CA ASN A 141 -4.64 23.78 -5.91
C ASN A 141 -3.36 23.08 -5.43
N PHE A 142 -2.80 22.23 -6.28
CA PHE A 142 -1.50 21.58 -6.05
C PHE A 142 -0.35 22.50 -6.44
N TYR A 143 0.71 22.50 -5.64
CA TYR A 143 1.94 23.25 -5.88
C TYR A 143 3.13 22.29 -5.99
N GLU A 144 3.99 22.55 -6.97
CA GLU A 144 5.25 21.82 -7.15
C GLU A 144 6.36 22.44 -6.31
N ILE A 145 6.61 21.86 -5.14
CA ILE A 145 7.61 22.31 -4.17
C ILE A 145 8.96 21.68 -4.55
N SER A 146 9.74 22.38 -5.37
CA SER A 146 11.05 21.87 -5.80
C SER A 146 12.16 22.14 -4.79
N GLY A 147 13.20 21.31 -4.79
CA GLY A 147 14.42 21.57 -4.02
C GLY A 147 15.14 22.85 -4.45
N THR A 148 14.96 23.32 -5.69
CA THR A 148 15.50 24.61 -6.15
C THR A 148 14.76 25.76 -5.49
N THR A 149 13.43 25.69 -5.42
CA THR A 149 12.61 26.70 -4.74
C THR A 149 12.97 26.75 -3.25
N LEU A 150 13.10 25.61 -2.59
CA LEU A 150 13.39 25.55 -1.14
C LEU A 150 14.77 26.12 -0.76
N LYS A 151 15.74 26.19 -1.67
CA LYS A 151 17.06 26.78 -1.38
C LYS A 151 16.98 28.26 -1.01
N GLU A 152 15.99 28.97 -1.57
CA GLU A 152 15.80 30.40 -1.36
C GLU A 152 14.86 30.71 -0.18
N PHE A 153 14.38 29.67 0.53
CA PHE A 153 13.47 29.87 1.65
C PHE A 153 14.18 30.56 2.84
N PRO A 154 13.65 31.68 3.36
CA PRO A 154 14.29 32.42 4.44
C PRO A 154 14.06 31.74 5.79
N VAL A 155 15.07 31.00 6.27
CA VAL A 155 15.06 30.38 7.60
C VAL A 155 15.39 31.44 8.68
N PRO A 156 14.56 31.63 9.71
CA PRO A 156 14.78 32.66 10.73
C PRO A 156 15.83 32.19 11.74
N ALA A 157 16.65 33.11 12.25
CA ALA A 157 17.67 32.81 13.27
C ALA A 157 17.06 32.35 14.61
N GLY A 158 15.81 32.74 14.90
CA GLY A 158 15.08 32.39 16.12
C GLY A 158 14.27 31.09 16.05
N ALA A 159 14.54 30.18 15.10
CA ALA A 159 13.81 28.93 14.98
C ALA A 159 13.94 28.07 16.25
N THR A 160 12.81 27.61 16.79
CA THR A 160 12.76 26.80 18.03
C THR A 160 12.29 25.37 17.73
N SER A 161 12.70 24.42 18.59
CA SER A 161 12.38 22.99 18.41
C SER A 161 11.23 22.47 19.25
N ASP A 162 10.72 23.22 20.23
CA ASP A 162 9.93 22.65 21.32
C ASP A 162 8.51 22.26 20.87
N LEU A 163 7.82 23.15 20.16
CA LEU A 163 6.50 22.85 19.58
C LEU A 163 6.59 21.77 18.51
N ALA A 164 7.59 21.85 17.64
CA ALA A 164 7.83 20.84 16.60
C ALA A 164 8.17 19.46 17.20
N GLY A 165 8.95 19.42 18.28
CA GLY A 165 9.27 18.20 19.03
C GLY A 165 8.04 17.59 19.70
N SER A 166 7.17 18.44 20.27
CA SER A 166 5.89 18.00 20.85
C SER A 166 4.95 17.43 19.78
N LEU A 167 4.80 18.12 18.65
CA LEU A 167 4.02 17.64 17.51
C LEU A 167 4.55 16.32 16.94
N ASP A 168 5.87 16.16 16.79
CA ASP A 168 6.47 14.89 16.35
C ASP A 168 6.22 13.76 17.36
N SER A 169 6.34 14.04 18.66
CA SER A 169 6.07 13.06 19.72
C SER A 169 4.62 12.59 19.69
N TYR A 170 3.67 13.52 19.61
CA TYR A 170 2.24 13.19 19.54
C TYR A 170 1.87 12.50 18.23
N ALA A 171 2.45 12.90 17.09
CA ALA A 171 2.23 12.22 15.81
C ALA A 171 2.64 10.74 15.88
N ARG A 172 3.78 10.42 16.52
CA ARG A 172 4.24 9.04 16.72
C ARG A 172 3.32 8.25 17.64
N ARG A 173 2.86 8.85 18.75
CA ARG A 173 1.87 8.21 19.65
C ARG A 173 0.55 7.96 18.93
N LEU A 174 0.06 8.93 18.17
CA LEU A 174 -1.15 8.78 17.37
C LEU A 174 -1.03 7.64 16.34
N GLN A 175 0.14 7.49 15.70
CA GLN A 175 0.41 6.37 14.79
C GLN A 175 0.28 5.00 15.48
N GLN A 176 0.72 4.88 16.74
CA GLN A 176 0.60 3.65 17.54
C GLN A 176 -0.85 3.29 17.90
N LEU A 177 -1.75 4.27 17.86
CA LEU A 177 -3.19 4.10 18.17
C LEU A 177 -4.03 3.83 16.92
N THR A 178 -3.45 3.85 15.72
CA THR A 178 -4.20 3.53 14.50
C THR A 178 -4.72 2.09 14.55
N PRO A 179 -5.89 1.79 13.95
CA PRO A 179 -6.46 0.44 13.97
C PRO A 179 -5.49 -0.63 13.47
N SER A 180 -4.69 -0.33 12.44
CA SER A 180 -3.66 -1.25 11.92
C SER A 180 -2.52 -1.48 12.90
N ALA A 181 -2.06 -0.45 13.62
CA ALA A 181 -1.01 -0.61 14.63
C ALA A 181 -1.49 -1.41 15.84
N ILE A 182 -2.75 -1.21 16.24
CA ILE A 182 -3.42 -2.00 17.28
C ILE A 182 -3.52 -3.47 16.84
N ALA A 183 -4.03 -3.73 15.63
CA ALA A 183 -4.17 -5.08 15.10
C ALA A 183 -2.82 -5.81 14.98
N ALA A 184 -1.72 -5.09 14.69
CA ALA A 184 -0.39 -5.68 14.64
C ALA A 184 0.18 -6.08 16.02
N GLN A 185 -0.32 -5.48 17.11
CA GLN A 185 0.20 -5.69 18.46
C GLN A 185 -0.70 -6.60 19.32
N GLN A 186 -2.00 -6.62 19.05
CA GLN A 186 -2.99 -7.36 19.82
C GLN A 186 -4.25 -7.65 19.02
N ILE A 187 -5.17 -8.43 19.59
CA ILE A 187 -6.46 -8.75 18.96
C ILE A 187 -7.33 -7.49 18.92
N PRO A 188 -7.79 -7.04 17.74
CA PRO A 188 -8.52 -5.79 17.57
C PRO A 188 -10.01 -5.94 17.95
N THR A 189 -10.29 -6.12 19.25
CA THR A 189 -11.67 -6.18 19.76
C THR A 189 -12.35 -4.81 19.69
N ALA A 190 -13.69 -4.79 19.72
CA ALA A 190 -14.47 -3.54 19.67
C ALA A 190 -14.10 -2.58 20.81
N GLY A 191 -13.93 -3.08 22.04
CA GLY A 191 -13.56 -2.25 23.19
C GLY A 191 -12.15 -1.65 23.07
N VAL A 192 -11.18 -2.44 22.58
CA VAL A 192 -9.81 -1.96 22.34
C VAL A 192 -9.79 -0.86 21.29
N LEU A 193 -10.54 -1.04 20.20
CA LEU A 193 -10.63 -0.04 19.12
C LEU A 193 -11.32 1.24 19.59
N GLU A 194 -12.34 1.16 20.43
CA GLU A 194 -13.01 2.34 20.98
C GLU A 194 -12.08 3.11 21.93
N SER A 195 -11.40 2.44 22.86
CA SER A 195 -10.42 3.12 23.72
C SER A 195 -9.26 3.74 22.92
N ALA A 196 -8.82 3.07 21.85
CA ALA A 196 -7.80 3.63 20.95
C ALA A 196 -8.32 4.87 20.20
N ARG A 197 -9.60 4.87 19.80
CA ARG A 197 -10.26 6.02 19.16
C ARG A 197 -10.33 7.23 20.08
N GLU A 198 -10.75 7.04 21.33
CA GLU A 198 -10.84 8.12 22.32
C GLU A 198 -9.49 8.81 22.55
N GLU A 199 -8.42 8.04 22.77
CA GLU A 199 -7.07 8.59 22.94
C GLU A 199 -6.53 9.18 21.64
N HIS A 200 -6.81 8.56 20.49
CA HIS A 200 -6.44 9.10 19.17
C HIS A 200 -7.07 10.48 18.95
N ASP A 201 -8.36 10.64 19.23
CA ASP A 201 -9.08 11.90 19.04
C ASP A 201 -8.61 12.97 20.03
N ARG A 202 -8.30 12.58 21.28
CA ARG A 202 -7.68 13.47 22.26
C ARG A 202 -6.31 13.98 21.80
N LEU A 203 -5.41 13.09 21.37
CA LEU A 203 -4.09 13.47 20.86
C LEU A 203 -4.18 14.33 19.60
N ARG A 204 -5.11 14.00 18.70
CA ARG A 204 -5.38 14.78 17.50
C ARG A 204 -5.81 16.21 17.86
N GLY A 205 -6.71 16.39 18.82
CA GLY A 205 -7.13 17.71 19.30
C GLY A 205 -5.95 18.54 19.85
N LEU A 206 -5.05 17.91 20.61
CA LEU A 206 -3.83 18.55 21.10
C LEU A 206 -2.88 18.95 19.96
N MET A 207 -2.70 18.07 18.97
CA MET A 207 -1.85 18.36 17.82
C MET A 207 -2.41 19.50 16.96
N ILE A 208 -3.74 19.59 16.82
CA ILE A 208 -4.40 20.72 16.15
C ILE A 208 -4.08 22.02 16.88
N ALA A 209 -4.26 22.05 18.20
CA ALA A 209 -4.00 23.24 19.00
C ALA A 209 -2.52 23.65 18.98
N LEU A 210 -1.59 22.69 19.09
CA LEU A 210 -0.15 22.95 19.01
C LEU A 210 0.31 23.44 17.64
N GLN A 211 -0.36 23.05 16.56
CA GLN A 211 -0.10 23.59 15.24
C GLN A 211 -0.54 25.06 15.15
N GLU A 212 -1.63 25.45 15.81
CA GLU A 212 -2.01 26.86 15.92
C GLU A 212 -0.96 27.63 16.73
N GLU A 213 -0.50 27.10 17.86
CA GLU A 213 0.59 27.73 18.61
C GLU A 213 1.86 27.88 17.76
N LEU A 214 2.20 26.87 16.96
CA LEU A 214 3.36 26.92 16.09
C LEU A 214 3.23 28.04 15.04
N ASP A 215 2.06 28.18 14.42
CA ASP A 215 1.83 29.24 13.44
C ASP A 215 1.97 30.63 14.07
N TRP A 216 1.32 30.87 15.22
CA TRP A 216 1.41 32.16 15.92
C TRP A 216 2.82 32.45 16.45
N GLN A 217 3.56 31.42 16.86
CA GLN A 217 4.96 31.56 17.24
C GLN A 217 5.78 32.05 16.05
N TYR A 218 5.57 31.50 14.86
CA TYR A 218 6.30 31.95 13.68
C TYR A 218 5.84 33.32 13.17
N TYR A 219 4.58 33.71 13.37
CA TYR A 219 4.19 35.11 13.12
C TYR A 219 4.99 36.08 13.98
N ASN A 220 5.25 35.75 15.25
CA ASN A 220 6.11 36.55 16.13
C ASN A 220 7.59 36.50 15.68
N ILE A 221 8.15 35.30 15.43
CA ILE A 221 9.56 35.14 15.01
C ILE A 221 9.87 35.91 13.72
N TYR A 222 8.93 35.99 12.78
CA TYR A 222 9.07 36.77 11.54
C TYR A 222 8.70 38.26 11.70
N GLY A 223 8.30 38.71 12.88
CA GLY A 223 7.94 40.11 13.15
C GLY A 223 6.64 40.56 12.47
N LEU A 224 5.68 39.65 12.29
CA LEU A 224 4.38 39.94 11.69
C LEU A 224 3.33 40.42 12.69
N VAL A 225 3.59 40.21 13.99
CA VAL A 225 2.80 40.67 15.13
C VAL A 225 3.70 41.29 16.18
N ASP A 226 3.21 42.32 16.85
CA ASP A 226 3.95 43.06 17.90
C ASP A 226 3.66 42.53 19.31
N GLU A 227 2.69 41.62 19.45
CA GLU A 227 2.29 41.03 20.73
C GLU A 227 2.50 39.51 20.77
N HIS A 228 2.75 39.01 21.97
CA HIS A 228 2.82 37.56 22.23
C HIS A 228 1.40 36.98 22.22
N LEU A 229 1.14 36.12 21.23
CA LEU A 229 -0.16 35.47 20.98
C LEU A 229 -0.02 33.95 21.03
N ASN A 230 0.72 33.47 22.01
CA ASN A 230 0.79 32.07 22.38
C ASN A 230 0.30 31.89 23.82
N LEU A 231 -0.22 30.69 24.13
CA LEU A 231 -0.56 30.36 25.50
C LEU A 231 0.71 30.01 26.28
N ASP A 232 0.87 30.61 27.46
CA ASP A 232 1.92 30.24 28.39
C ASP A 232 1.44 29.04 29.24
N GLY A 233 1.90 27.83 28.90
CA GLY A 233 1.58 26.61 29.65
C GLY A 233 0.99 25.49 28.80
N GLU A 234 0.10 24.69 29.41
CA GLU A 234 -0.53 23.55 28.74
C GLU A 234 -1.66 24.01 27.81
N VAL A 235 -1.54 23.68 26.53
CA VAL A 235 -2.51 24.03 25.50
C VAL A 235 -3.69 23.04 25.55
N PRO A 236 -4.95 23.52 25.66
CA PRO A 236 -6.11 22.63 25.58
C PRO A 236 -6.26 22.04 24.18
N GLY A 237 -6.83 20.83 24.09
CA GLY A 237 -7.15 20.24 22.79
C GLY A 237 -8.28 21.01 22.09
N THR A 238 -8.17 21.19 20.77
CA THR A 238 -9.12 21.96 19.96
C THR A 238 -9.65 21.10 18.81
N ALA A 239 -10.94 21.14 18.54
CA ALA A 239 -11.56 20.42 17.43
C ALA A 239 -11.49 21.22 16.12
N LEU A 240 -11.75 20.56 14.98
CA LEU A 240 -11.95 21.27 13.71
C LEU A 240 -13.24 22.08 13.77
N GLY A 241 -13.17 23.34 13.32
CA GLY A 241 -14.22 24.35 13.44
C GLY A 241 -13.96 25.37 14.55
N GLU A 242 -13.10 25.05 15.52
CA GLU A 242 -12.87 25.86 16.72
C GLU A 242 -11.61 26.73 16.66
N ARG A 243 -10.81 26.59 15.60
CA ARG A 243 -9.60 27.39 15.40
C ARG A 243 -9.95 28.82 15.02
N ALA A 244 -9.08 29.78 15.38
CA ALA A 244 -9.32 31.21 15.15
C ALA A 244 -9.66 31.54 13.70
N PHE A 245 -8.92 31.02 12.71
CA PHE A 245 -9.27 31.25 11.30
C PHE A 245 -10.59 30.61 10.87
N GLU A 246 -10.96 29.45 11.44
CA GLU A 246 -12.24 28.79 11.11
C GLU A 246 -13.42 29.58 11.69
N ILE A 247 -13.28 30.12 12.90
CA ILE A 247 -14.27 31.01 13.50
C ILE A 247 -14.40 32.30 12.67
N ALA A 248 -13.29 32.91 12.26
CA ALA A 248 -13.30 34.08 11.40
C ALA A 248 -13.96 33.81 10.04
N LEU A 249 -13.65 32.66 9.43
CA LEU A 249 -14.24 32.17 8.19
C LEU A 249 -15.75 31.92 8.32
N ALA A 250 -16.19 31.26 9.38
CA ALA A 250 -17.60 31.00 9.66
C ALA A 250 -18.39 32.31 9.88
N ARG A 251 -17.80 33.30 10.56
CA ARG A 251 -18.39 34.65 10.72
C ARG A 251 -18.60 35.34 9.37
N ARG A 252 -17.61 35.29 8.47
CA ARG A 252 -17.72 35.87 7.11
C ARG A 252 -18.72 35.11 6.23
N MET A 253 -18.82 33.80 6.37
CA MET A 253 -19.87 33.01 5.70
C MET A 253 -21.27 33.41 6.18
N LYS A 254 -21.45 33.64 7.49
CA LYS A 254 -22.73 34.08 8.07
C LYS A 254 -23.16 35.47 7.58
N THR A 255 -22.21 36.37 7.31
CA THR A 255 -22.50 37.69 6.72
C THR A 255 -22.61 37.68 5.19
N GLY A 256 -22.32 36.55 4.53
CA GLY A 256 -22.33 36.41 3.08
C GLY A 256 -21.10 37.00 2.36
N GLU A 257 -20.06 37.37 3.10
CA GLU A 257 -18.80 37.92 2.57
C GLU A 257 -17.89 36.84 1.96
N GLU A 258 -18.14 35.57 2.27
CA GLU A 258 -17.32 34.45 1.81
C GLU A 258 -18.18 33.20 1.61
N THR A 259 -17.79 32.36 0.66
CA THR A 259 -18.40 31.05 0.42
C THR A 259 -17.26 30.07 0.18
N THR A 260 -17.29 28.92 0.83
CA THR A 260 -16.22 27.91 0.71
C THR A 260 -16.74 26.51 1.01
N ALA A 261 -16.12 25.49 0.42
CA ALA A 261 -16.39 24.09 0.76
C ALA A 261 -15.56 23.58 1.95
N TRP A 262 -14.82 24.45 2.67
CA TRP A 262 -13.89 24.04 3.74
C TRP A 262 -14.52 23.13 4.79
N PHE A 263 -15.65 23.53 5.38
CA PHE A 263 -16.31 22.79 6.46
C PHE A 263 -16.82 21.43 5.99
N ASP A 264 -17.56 21.40 4.87
CA ASP A 264 -18.08 20.18 4.28
C ASP A 264 -16.97 19.20 3.86
N ARG A 265 -15.87 19.71 3.28
CA ARG A 265 -14.75 18.89 2.82
C ARG A 265 -14.04 18.18 3.97
N HIS A 266 -13.94 18.83 5.12
CA HIS A 266 -13.16 18.35 6.26
C HIS A 266 -14.03 17.77 7.38
N GLY A 267 -15.36 17.76 7.21
CA GLY A 267 -16.30 17.25 8.21
C GLY A 267 -16.30 18.07 9.50
N SER A 268 -16.04 19.39 9.41
CA SER A 268 -16.06 20.31 10.54
C SER A 268 -17.35 21.13 10.56
N THR A 269 -17.76 21.57 11.75
CA THR A 269 -18.95 22.41 11.90
C THR A 269 -18.55 23.88 11.85
N PRO A 270 -19.22 24.74 11.07
CA PRO A 270 -18.96 26.18 11.09
C PRO A 270 -19.45 26.78 12.41
N ILE A 271 -18.51 27.22 13.25
CA ILE A 271 -18.76 27.79 14.57
C ILE A 271 -18.44 29.29 14.54
N THR A 272 -19.37 30.15 14.97
CA THR A 272 -19.15 31.62 14.98
C THR A 272 -18.76 32.19 16.34
N GLU A 273 -18.98 31.44 17.41
CA GLU A 273 -18.69 31.84 18.78
C GLU A 273 -17.51 31.04 19.34
N ILE A 274 -16.70 31.63 20.21
CA ILE A 274 -15.61 30.89 20.85
C ILE A 274 -16.22 29.83 21.78
N PRO A 275 -15.87 28.53 21.64
CA PRO A 275 -16.49 27.46 22.42
C PRO A 275 -16.33 27.62 23.93
N GLU A 276 -17.43 27.48 24.68
CA GLU A 276 -17.45 27.67 26.15
C GLU A 276 -16.66 26.61 26.92
N HIS A 277 -16.48 25.42 26.34
CA HIS A 277 -15.76 24.31 26.97
C HIS A 277 -14.25 24.58 27.07
N LEU A 278 -13.71 25.51 26.26
CA LEU A 278 -12.30 25.89 26.31
C LEU A 278 -12.01 26.69 27.60
N PRO A 279 -10.84 26.54 28.23
CA PRO A 279 -10.39 27.34 29.37
C PRO A 279 -10.48 28.86 29.13
N ALA A 280 -10.76 29.63 30.17
CA ALA A 280 -11.04 31.07 30.04
C ALA A 280 -9.86 31.87 29.45
N ASP A 281 -8.64 31.58 29.91
CA ASP A 281 -7.40 32.14 29.38
C ASP A 281 -7.18 31.83 27.90
N TYR A 282 -7.50 30.60 27.46
CA TYR A 282 -7.43 30.22 26.06
C TYR A 282 -8.52 30.89 25.22
N ARG A 283 -9.73 31.06 25.75
CA ARG A 283 -10.78 31.83 25.06
C ARG A 283 -10.38 33.29 24.86
N ASP A 284 -9.79 33.91 25.88
CA ASP A 284 -9.27 35.29 25.79
C ASP A 284 -8.15 35.40 24.74
N LEU A 285 -7.26 34.40 24.68
CA LEU A 285 -6.23 34.32 23.64
C LEU A 285 -6.84 34.19 22.24
N VAL A 286 -7.81 33.30 22.05
CA VAL A 286 -8.51 33.13 20.76
C VAL A 286 -9.21 34.43 20.35
N GLN A 287 -9.81 35.16 21.29
CA GLN A 287 -10.41 36.47 21.00
C GLN A 287 -9.35 37.47 20.52
N ARG A 288 -8.21 37.60 21.20
CA ARG A 288 -7.10 38.47 20.74
C ARG A 288 -6.59 38.08 19.35
N ARG A 289 -6.46 36.77 19.08
CA ARG A 289 -6.11 36.27 17.74
C ARG A 289 -7.13 36.69 16.68
N LEU A 290 -8.43 36.58 16.98
CA LEU A 290 -9.51 37.05 16.09
C LEU A 290 -9.45 38.56 15.85
N ASP A 291 -9.15 39.34 16.87
CA ASP A 291 -9.00 40.80 16.77
C ASP A 291 -7.81 41.18 15.87
N VAL A 292 -6.69 40.45 15.96
CA VAL A 292 -5.54 40.63 15.07
C VAL A 292 -5.84 40.19 13.64
N ILE A 293 -6.56 39.07 13.44
CA ILE A 293 -7.04 38.66 12.10
C ILE A 293 -7.90 39.77 11.47
N ALA A 294 -8.76 40.40 12.27
CA ALA A 294 -9.63 41.48 11.82
C ALA A 294 -8.85 42.78 11.54
N SER A 295 -7.82 43.12 12.32
CA SER A 295 -7.14 44.42 12.23
C SER A 295 -5.85 44.43 11.38
N ASN A 296 -5.13 43.31 11.28
CA ASN A 296 -3.85 43.21 10.59
C ASN A 296 -3.99 42.49 9.22
N PRO A 297 -3.85 43.20 8.08
CA PRO A 297 -4.00 42.62 6.75
C PRO A 297 -3.01 41.49 6.44
N ASN A 298 -1.79 41.55 6.99
CA ASN A 298 -0.77 40.53 6.75
C ASN A 298 -1.18 39.19 7.41
N ILE A 299 -1.68 39.26 8.64
CA ILE A 299 -2.19 38.07 9.35
C ILE A 299 -3.48 37.56 8.72
N ARG A 300 -4.38 38.45 8.29
CA ARG A 300 -5.62 38.06 7.60
C ARG A 300 -5.40 37.27 6.32
N VAL A 301 -4.25 37.43 5.65
CA VAL A 301 -3.88 36.62 4.49
C VAL A 301 -3.44 35.23 4.94
N LEU A 302 -2.63 35.12 6.00
CA LEU A 302 -2.09 33.86 6.50
C LEU A 302 -3.14 32.99 7.22
N GLU A 303 -4.07 33.61 7.94
CA GLU A 303 -5.18 32.95 8.63
C GLU A 303 -6.34 32.66 7.65
N ARG A 304 -6.02 31.87 6.62
CA ARG A 304 -6.97 31.40 5.60
C ARG A 304 -6.77 29.92 5.27
N PRO A 305 -7.82 29.25 4.75
CA PRO A 305 -7.74 27.86 4.29
C PRO A 305 -6.53 27.51 3.43
N GLU A 306 -6.00 28.45 2.64
CA GLU A 306 -4.86 28.24 1.74
C GLU A 306 -3.54 27.99 2.46
N TYR A 307 -3.40 28.38 3.73
CA TYR A 307 -2.13 28.32 4.43
C TYR A 307 -2.21 27.51 5.72
N LYS A 308 -3.41 27.33 6.26
CA LYS A 308 -3.66 26.57 7.49
C LYS A 308 -3.73 25.06 7.22
N ARG A 309 -3.17 24.26 8.14
CA ARG A 309 -3.17 22.79 8.01
C ARG A 309 -4.60 22.23 8.00
N ARG A 310 -4.87 21.36 7.03
CA ARG A 310 -6.20 20.79 6.75
C ARG A 310 -6.63 19.65 7.69
N TRP A 311 -5.66 18.91 8.25
CA TRP A 311 -5.91 17.73 9.09
C TRP A 311 -6.73 16.60 8.44
N ALA A 312 -6.89 16.59 7.11
CA ALA A 312 -7.62 15.53 6.41
C ALA A 312 -7.00 14.14 6.66
N MET A 313 -7.83 13.16 7.04
CA MET A 313 -7.45 11.77 7.29
C MET A 313 -8.52 10.82 6.78
N THR A 314 -8.14 9.57 6.54
CA THR A 314 -9.09 8.48 6.28
C THR A 314 -10.04 8.36 7.49
N PRO A 315 -11.36 8.29 7.29
CA PRO A 315 -12.32 8.12 8.38
C PRO A 315 -11.98 6.91 9.25
N TRP A 316 -12.19 7.02 10.57
CA TRP A 316 -11.84 5.98 11.55
C TRP A 316 -12.42 4.61 11.16
N ASP A 317 -13.71 4.54 10.85
CA ASP A 317 -14.39 3.29 10.50
C ASP A 317 -13.78 2.62 9.26
N LYS A 318 -13.25 3.41 8.30
CA LYS A 318 -12.54 2.87 7.13
C LYS A 318 -11.15 2.35 7.48
N GLN A 319 -10.47 2.98 8.43
CA GLN A 319 -9.22 2.44 8.98
C GLN A 319 -9.47 1.13 9.75
N VAL A 320 -10.54 1.07 10.54
CA VAL A 320 -10.97 -0.14 11.26
C VAL A 320 -11.31 -1.26 10.27
N GLU A 321 -12.15 -1.02 9.27
CA GLU A 321 -12.50 -2.00 8.23
C GLU A 321 -11.24 -2.58 7.56
N SER A 322 -10.30 -1.72 7.16
CA SER A 322 -9.04 -2.11 6.54
C SER A 322 -8.14 -2.91 7.49
N ALA A 323 -8.03 -2.50 8.76
CA ALA A 323 -7.20 -3.16 9.75
C ALA A 323 -7.73 -4.55 10.13
N LEU A 324 -9.04 -4.67 10.36
CA LEU A 324 -9.67 -5.95 10.64
C LEU A 324 -9.54 -6.90 9.44
N ARG A 325 -9.75 -6.40 8.22
CA ARG A 325 -9.53 -7.18 6.99
C ARG A 325 -8.09 -7.70 6.94
N GLY A 326 -7.10 -6.83 7.12
CA GLY A 326 -5.69 -7.21 7.12
C GLY A 326 -5.38 -8.26 8.18
N TRP A 327 -5.81 -8.05 9.42
CA TRP A 327 -5.60 -8.98 10.53
C TRP A 327 -6.20 -10.37 10.27
N LEU A 328 -7.44 -10.43 9.75
CA LEU A 328 -8.11 -11.68 9.41
C LEU A 328 -7.36 -12.41 8.31
N LEU A 329 -6.96 -11.68 7.26
CA LEU A 329 -6.20 -12.22 6.16
C LEU A 329 -4.85 -12.78 6.66
N ASP A 330 -4.13 -12.04 7.52
CA ASP A 330 -2.85 -12.48 8.11
C ASP A 330 -3.02 -13.82 8.86
N ARG A 331 -4.15 -14.02 9.55
CA ARG A 331 -4.46 -15.30 10.21
C ARG A 331 -4.81 -16.42 9.24
N VAL A 332 -5.50 -16.13 8.15
CA VAL A 332 -5.78 -17.14 7.11
C VAL A 332 -4.51 -17.54 6.35
N GLU A 333 -3.46 -16.72 6.37
CA GLU A 333 -2.12 -17.05 5.84
C GLU A 333 -1.26 -17.92 6.76
N ASP A 334 -1.73 -18.24 7.98
CA ASP A 334 -0.94 -19.07 8.89
C ASP A 334 -0.57 -20.40 8.24
N ARG A 335 0.73 -20.72 8.24
CA ARG A 335 1.27 -21.92 7.56
C ARG A 335 0.57 -23.19 8.05
N SER A 336 0.18 -23.30 9.33
CA SER A 336 -0.49 -24.51 9.84
C SER A 336 -1.84 -24.80 9.16
N LEU A 337 -2.47 -23.79 8.56
CA LEU A 337 -3.72 -23.97 7.81
C LEU A 337 -3.48 -24.62 6.44
N TRP A 338 -2.27 -24.63 5.91
CA TRP A 338 -1.98 -25.02 4.53
C TRP A 338 -1.16 -26.31 4.42
N PHE A 339 -0.88 -26.94 5.55
CA PHE A 339 -0.13 -28.18 5.66
C PHE A 339 -0.95 -29.20 6.46
N ASP A 340 -0.81 -30.48 6.13
CA ASP A 340 -1.38 -31.57 6.94
C ASP A 340 -0.46 -31.93 8.12
N ARG A 341 -0.82 -32.99 8.86
CA ARG A 341 -0.05 -33.44 10.04
C ARG A 341 1.33 -34.00 9.69
N ASP A 342 1.50 -34.46 8.46
CA ASP A 342 2.74 -35.02 7.94
C ASP A 342 3.60 -33.94 7.24
N GLY A 343 3.15 -32.68 7.27
CA GLY A 343 3.85 -31.57 6.64
C GLY A 343 3.67 -31.48 5.12
N ARG A 344 2.63 -32.11 4.57
CA ARG A 344 2.32 -32.04 3.13
C ARG A 344 1.43 -30.85 2.82
N THR A 345 1.73 -30.15 1.73
CA THR A 345 0.94 -29.02 1.25
C THR A 345 -0.46 -29.47 0.87
N THR A 346 -1.47 -28.76 1.38
CA THR A 346 -2.88 -29.18 1.23
C THR A 346 -3.75 -28.00 0.83
N PRO A 347 -4.30 -28.00 -0.40
CA PRO A 347 -5.37 -27.08 -0.76
C PRO A 347 -6.60 -27.30 0.13
N ARG A 348 -7.25 -26.23 0.56
CA ARG A 348 -8.44 -26.27 1.41
C ARG A 348 -9.56 -25.43 0.85
N SER A 349 -10.79 -25.93 0.97
CA SER A 349 -11.97 -25.15 0.62
C SER A 349 -12.26 -24.09 1.67
N VAL A 350 -13.03 -23.06 1.30
CA VAL A 350 -13.47 -22.05 2.27
C VAL A 350 -14.29 -22.68 3.41
N ALA A 351 -15.09 -23.72 3.13
CA ALA A 351 -15.82 -24.44 4.17
C ALA A 351 -14.89 -25.18 5.15
N GLN A 352 -13.82 -25.82 4.64
CA GLN A 352 -12.82 -26.47 5.49
C GLN A 352 -12.05 -25.46 6.34
N LEU A 353 -11.64 -24.33 5.75
CA LEU A 353 -10.99 -23.24 6.50
C LEU A 353 -11.93 -22.69 7.57
N ALA A 354 -13.22 -22.51 7.24
CA ALA A 354 -14.22 -22.06 8.18
C ALA A 354 -14.38 -23.03 9.37
N ASP A 355 -14.45 -24.35 9.15
CA ASP A 355 -14.55 -25.33 10.26
C ASP A 355 -13.34 -25.28 11.21
N ILE A 356 -12.15 -25.05 10.67
CA ILE A 356 -10.93 -24.93 11.46
C ILE A 356 -10.96 -23.61 12.26
N LEU A 357 -11.24 -22.50 11.58
CA LEU A 357 -11.19 -21.15 12.14
C LEU A 357 -12.36 -20.83 13.06
N ASP A 358 -13.49 -21.52 12.95
CA ASP A 358 -14.66 -21.33 13.83
C ASP A 358 -14.34 -21.71 15.30
N ARG A 359 -13.32 -22.54 15.50
CA ARG A 359 -12.82 -22.97 16.82
C ARG A 359 -11.95 -21.90 17.49
N ASP A 360 -11.44 -20.94 16.72
CA ASP A 360 -10.72 -19.78 17.23
C ASP A 360 -11.75 -18.68 17.56
N ALA A 361 -12.00 -18.48 18.85
CA ALA A 361 -12.96 -17.50 19.33
C ALA A 361 -12.55 -16.07 18.93
N ASP A 362 -11.26 -15.75 18.98
CA ASP A 362 -10.75 -14.42 18.64
C ASP A 362 -10.93 -14.15 17.14
N PHE A 363 -10.61 -15.13 16.29
CA PHE A 363 -10.83 -15.02 14.86
C PHE A 363 -12.30 -14.82 14.53
N ARG A 364 -13.18 -15.64 15.11
CA ARG A 364 -14.63 -15.57 14.88
C ARG A 364 -15.22 -14.23 15.31
N ASP A 365 -14.81 -13.70 16.46
CA ASP A 365 -15.32 -12.43 16.97
C ASP A 365 -14.83 -11.24 16.13
N VAL A 366 -13.55 -11.24 15.70
CA VAL A 366 -13.02 -10.22 14.77
C VAL A 366 -13.67 -10.32 13.38
N LEU A 367 -13.92 -11.53 12.88
CA LEU A 367 -14.58 -11.74 11.58
C LEU A 367 -16.00 -11.18 11.58
N ARG A 368 -16.74 -11.38 12.67
CA ARG A 368 -18.09 -10.83 12.87
C ARG A 368 -18.09 -9.32 13.00
N LEU A 369 -17.11 -8.76 13.73
CA LEU A 369 -16.92 -7.32 13.83
C LEU A 369 -16.64 -6.70 12.45
N TRP A 370 -15.76 -7.31 11.66
CA TRP A 370 -15.48 -6.88 10.28
C TRP A 370 -16.71 -7.01 9.37
N ALA A 371 -17.47 -8.10 9.52
CA ALA A 371 -18.68 -8.32 8.75
C ALA A 371 -19.81 -7.34 9.10
N GLY A 372 -19.75 -6.69 10.27
CA GLY A 372 -20.80 -5.84 10.81
C GLY A 372 -22.02 -6.62 11.31
N ASP A 373 -21.87 -7.92 11.58
CA ASP A 373 -22.95 -8.82 12.01
C ASP A 373 -22.40 -9.85 13.02
N LEU A 374 -22.81 -9.69 14.28
CA LEU A 374 -22.41 -10.57 15.40
C LEU A 374 -22.98 -11.99 15.30
N THR A 375 -23.94 -12.21 14.41
CA THR A 375 -24.58 -13.51 14.19
C THR A 375 -24.12 -14.18 12.90
N ALA A 376 -23.23 -13.53 12.13
CA ALA A 376 -22.77 -14.04 10.86
C ALA A 376 -22.13 -15.44 11.00
N ALA A 377 -22.54 -16.34 10.11
CA ALA A 377 -21.92 -17.65 9.96
C ALA A 377 -20.50 -17.50 9.40
N THR A 378 -19.52 -18.13 10.06
CA THR A 378 -18.09 -18.05 9.72
C THR A 378 -17.83 -18.35 8.25
N GLY A 379 -18.43 -19.40 7.69
CA GLY A 379 -18.26 -19.75 6.27
C GLY A 379 -18.69 -18.65 5.29
N ALA A 380 -19.84 -18.00 5.53
CA ALA A 380 -20.34 -16.94 4.66
C ALA A 380 -19.48 -15.65 4.76
N ALA A 381 -19.09 -15.28 5.98
CA ALA A 381 -18.23 -14.13 6.21
C ALA A 381 -16.81 -14.35 5.65
N LEU A 382 -16.25 -15.56 5.82
CA LEU A 382 -14.95 -15.93 5.27
C LEU A 382 -14.96 -15.97 3.74
N ALA A 383 -16.01 -16.50 3.12
CA ALA A 383 -16.17 -16.45 1.66
C ALA A 383 -16.19 -15.01 1.12
N LYS A 384 -16.88 -14.10 1.82
CA LYS A 384 -16.90 -12.67 1.49
C LYS A 384 -15.51 -12.03 1.65
N LEU A 385 -14.77 -12.39 2.71
CA LEU A 385 -13.42 -11.89 2.97
C LEU A 385 -12.44 -12.28 1.85
N LEU A 386 -12.52 -13.52 1.37
CA LEU A 386 -11.55 -14.11 0.44
C LEU A 386 -11.86 -13.87 -1.05
N ALA A 387 -13.09 -13.42 -1.39
CA ALA A 387 -13.58 -13.36 -2.78
C ALA A 387 -12.69 -12.59 -3.77
N ASP A 388 -11.97 -11.56 -3.31
CA ASP A 388 -11.06 -10.74 -4.11
C ASP A 388 -9.58 -10.88 -3.70
N GLU A 389 -9.25 -11.85 -2.84
CA GLU A 389 -7.89 -12.08 -2.32
C GLU A 389 -7.16 -13.24 -3.03
N THR A 390 -7.80 -13.82 -4.04
CA THR A 390 -7.33 -14.99 -4.78
C THR A 390 -6.98 -14.64 -6.22
N VAL A 391 -5.97 -15.33 -6.76
CA VAL A 391 -5.69 -15.37 -8.20
C VAL A 391 -5.66 -16.83 -8.66
N PRO A 392 -6.32 -17.19 -9.78
CA PRO A 392 -6.33 -18.56 -10.27
C PRO A 392 -4.93 -19.09 -10.61
N TYR A 393 -4.65 -20.35 -10.27
CA TYR A 393 -3.38 -21.01 -10.56
C TYR A 393 -3.03 -21.01 -12.06
N LEU A 394 -3.99 -21.34 -12.93
CA LEU A 394 -3.79 -21.51 -14.37
C LEU A 394 -3.95 -20.19 -15.15
N SER A 395 -3.03 -19.90 -16.06
CA SER A 395 -3.07 -18.67 -16.90
C SER A 395 -4.37 -18.51 -17.69
N ALA A 396 -4.95 -19.61 -18.17
CA ALA A 396 -6.21 -19.64 -18.92
C ALA A 396 -7.43 -19.15 -18.11
N TYR A 397 -7.38 -19.20 -16.77
CA TYR A 397 -8.39 -18.59 -15.91
C TYR A 397 -8.10 -17.11 -15.60
N ARG A 398 -6.81 -16.70 -15.65
CA ARG A 398 -6.36 -15.35 -15.30
C ARG A 398 -6.56 -14.34 -16.42
N TYR A 399 -6.21 -14.73 -17.65
CA TYR A 399 -6.10 -13.82 -18.78
C TYR A 399 -7.21 -13.98 -19.82
N LYS A 400 -7.52 -12.86 -20.48
CA LYS A 400 -8.24 -12.83 -21.75
C LYS A 400 -7.29 -13.19 -22.90
N PRO A 401 -7.78 -13.41 -24.14
CA PRO A 401 -6.92 -13.81 -25.26
C PRO A 401 -5.67 -12.93 -25.44
N ALA A 402 -5.82 -11.60 -25.45
CA ALA A 402 -4.69 -10.68 -25.57
C ALA A 402 -3.68 -10.76 -24.40
N GLY A 403 -4.12 -11.19 -23.22
CA GLY A 403 -3.23 -11.45 -22.09
C GLY A 403 -2.49 -12.79 -22.22
N LEU A 404 -3.12 -13.79 -22.82
CA LEU A 404 -2.47 -15.08 -23.12
C LEU A 404 -1.40 -14.93 -24.20
N ASP A 405 -1.63 -14.09 -25.20
CA ASP A 405 -0.60 -13.77 -26.21
C ASP A 405 0.64 -13.16 -25.55
N LYS A 406 0.44 -12.21 -24.63
CA LYS A 406 1.54 -11.64 -23.83
C LYS A 406 2.19 -12.70 -22.95
N ARG A 407 1.42 -13.59 -22.33
CA ARG A 407 1.96 -14.67 -21.50
C ARG A 407 2.89 -15.56 -22.30
N ALA A 408 2.55 -15.89 -23.55
CA ALA A 408 3.42 -16.64 -24.45
C ALA A 408 4.72 -15.88 -24.75
N ASP A 409 4.68 -14.56 -24.98
CA ASP A 409 5.89 -13.74 -25.15
C ASP A 409 6.79 -13.77 -23.89
N TRP A 410 6.19 -13.71 -22.70
CA TRP A 410 6.91 -13.84 -21.43
C TRP A 410 7.57 -15.22 -21.27
N GLU A 411 6.86 -16.29 -21.59
CA GLU A 411 7.39 -17.66 -21.53
C GLU A 411 8.51 -17.88 -22.53
N HIS A 412 8.42 -17.28 -23.72
CA HIS A 412 9.50 -17.27 -24.71
C HIS A 412 10.74 -16.56 -24.16
N THR A 413 10.59 -15.37 -23.57
CA THR A 413 11.70 -14.67 -22.88
C THR A 413 12.34 -15.55 -21.82
N TRP A 414 11.54 -16.20 -20.95
CA TRP A 414 12.08 -17.07 -19.90
C TRP A 414 12.79 -18.31 -20.45
N SER A 415 12.27 -18.92 -21.50
CA SER A 415 12.94 -20.03 -22.19
C SER A 415 14.33 -19.63 -22.69
N LEU A 416 14.46 -18.45 -23.32
CA LEU A 416 15.74 -17.92 -23.76
C LEU A 416 16.68 -17.60 -22.59
N GLN A 417 16.15 -17.06 -21.49
CA GLN A 417 16.95 -16.83 -20.27
C GLN A 417 17.51 -18.15 -19.71
N ARG A 418 16.73 -19.24 -19.68
CA ARG A 418 17.22 -20.55 -19.22
C ARG A 418 18.30 -21.13 -20.12
N ARG A 419 18.16 -20.96 -21.45
CA ARG A 419 19.18 -21.36 -22.43
C ARG A 419 20.49 -20.60 -22.21
N GLU A 420 20.40 -19.28 -22.00
CA GLU A 420 21.55 -18.44 -21.63
C GLU A 420 22.19 -18.93 -20.32
N ASP A 421 21.41 -19.27 -19.30
CA ASP A 421 21.91 -19.77 -18.01
C ASP A 421 22.58 -21.15 -18.13
N ALA A 422 22.15 -21.98 -19.09
CA ALA A 422 22.80 -23.24 -19.43
C ALA A 422 24.10 -23.08 -20.24
N GLY A 423 24.54 -21.84 -20.48
CA GLY A 423 25.77 -21.53 -21.22
C GLY A 423 25.58 -21.50 -22.74
N GLU A 424 24.34 -21.56 -23.23
CA GLU A 424 24.07 -21.48 -24.66
C GLU A 424 24.29 -20.05 -25.19
N LYS A 425 25.03 -19.92 -26.30
CA LYS A 425 25.19 -18.63 -26.98
C LYS A 425 23.99 -18.37 -27.88
N LEU A 426 23.17 -17.39 -27.51
CA LEU A 426 22.01 -16.99 -28.29
C LEU A 426 22.40 -16.17 -29.54
N ASP A 427 21.69 -16.39 -30.65
CA ASP A 427 21.91 -15.69 -31.93
C ASP A 427 21.42 -14.23 -31.92
N SER A 428 20.60 -13.87 -30.93
CA SER A 428 20.00 -12.53 -30.81
C SER A 428 19.76 -12.17 -29.34
N PRO A 429 19.71 -10.87 -29.00
CA PRO A 429 19.39 -10.44 -27.65
C PRO A 429 18.02 -10.96 -27.19
N ILE A 430 17.92 -11.33 -25.91
CA ILE A 430 16.66 -11.76 -25.31
C ILE A 430 15.65 -10.60 -25.36
N PRO A 431 14.46 -10.79 -25.95
CA PRO A 431 13.47 -9.73 -26.06
C PRO A 431 12.90 -9.36 -24.68
N VAL A 432 12.61 -8.07 -24.51
CA VAL A 432 11.87 -7.58 -23.33
C VAL A 432 10.38 -7.87 -23.55
N PRO A 433 9.73 -8.63 -22.65
CA PRO A 433 8.35 -9.01 -22.86
C PRO A 433 7.40 -7.81 -22.64
N PRO A 434 6.21 -7.81 -23.27
CA PRO A 434 5.27 -6.70 -23.20
C PRO A 434 4.66 -6.54 -21.81
N LYS A 435 4.35 -5.29 -21.42
CA LYS A 435 3.64 -5.01 -20.16
C LYS A 435 2.15 -5.35 -20.27
N TYR A 436 1.59 -5.85 -19.17
CA TYR A 436 0.15 -6.06 -19.05
C TYR A 436 -0.61 -4.75 -18.75
N LYS A 437 -1.91 -4.76 -19.05
CA LYS A 437 -2.91 -3.74 -18.71
C LYS A 437 -4.14 -4.43 -18.09
N SER A 438 -4.99 -3.67 -17.39
CA SER A 438 -6.20 -4.21 -16.77
C SER A 438 -7.13 -4.96 -17.75
N THR A 439 -7.14 -4.56 -19.02
CA THR A 439 -7.95 -5.21 -20.06
C THR A 439 -7.43 -6.57 -20.52
N ASP A 440 -6.21 -6.97 -20.11
CA ASP A 440 -5.66 -8.29 -20.40
C ASP A 440 -6.14 -9.36 -19.39
N PHE A 441 -6.68 -8.94 -18.24
CA PHE A 441 -7.15 -9.84 -17.18
C PHE A 441 -8.66 -10.08 -17.25
N VAL A 442 -9.08 -11.26 -16.76
CA VAL A 442 -10.50 -11.63 -16.68
C VAL A 442 -11.24 -10.79 -15.62
N LYS A 443 -10.66 -10.63 -14.42
CA LYS A 443 -11.20 -9.80 -13.33
C LYS A 443 -10.27 -8.65 -12.97
N ASN A 444 -10.84 -7.56 -12.48
CA ASN A 444 -10.06 -6.42 -11.98
C ASN A 444 -9.28 -6.76 -10.70
N SER A 445 -9.80 -7.63 -9.82
CA SER A 445 -9.06 -8.09 -8.63
C SER A 445 -7.77 -8.81 -9.01
N TYR A 446 -7.76 -9.62 -10.07
CA TYR A 446 -6.53 -10.26 -10.57
C TYR A 446 -5.50 -9.21 -11.04
N TRP A 447 -5.95 -8.19 -11.77
CA TRP A 447 -5.10 -7.07 -12.17
C TRP A 447 -4.53 -6.30 -10.97
N SER A 448 -5.36 -6.03 -9.96
CA SER A 448 -4.93 -5.32 -8.75
C SER A 448 -3.81 -6.05 -8.01
N HIS A 449 -3.84 -7.39 -8.00
CA HIS A 449 -2.78 -8.23 -7.42
C HIS A 449 -1.55 -8.33 -8.32
N ARG A 450 -1.72 -8.46 -9.64
CA ARG A 450 -0.61 -8.78 -10.56
C ARG A 450 0.09 -7.58 -11.19
N GLY A 451 -0.67 -6.55 -11.56
CA GLY A 451 -0.17 -5.32 -12.17
C GLY A 451 0.56 -5.49 -13.51
N LYS A 452 1.30 -4.45 -13.92
CA LYS A 452 1.89 -4.33 -15.27
C LYS A 452 2.94 -5.38 -15.63
N LEU A 453 3.56 -6.01 -14.63
CA LEU A 453 4.64 -6.99 -14.78
C LEU A 453 4.22 -8.39 -14.31
N ASP A 454 2.93 -8.58 -14.03
CA ASP A 454 2.36 -9.85 -13.57
C ASP A 454 3.02 -10.43 -12.30
N VAL A 455 3.50 -9.55 -11.41
CA VAL A 455 4.16 -9.96 -10.17
C VAL A 455 3.11 -10.52 -9.21
N PRO A 456 3.23 -11.76 -8.70
CA PRO A 456 2.29 -12.32 -7.73
C PRO A 456 2.31 -11.50 -6.43
N LYS A 457 1.14 -10.96 -6.05
CA LYS A 457 0.94 -10.22 -4.78
C LYS A 457 -0.33 -10.62 -4.04
N GLU A 458 -1.10 -11.54 -4.62
CA GLU A 458 -2.20 -12.18 -3.94
C GLU A 458 -1.71 -13.01 -2.76
N ARG A 459 -2.61 -13.27 -1.82
CA ARG A 459 -2.35 -14.03 -0.60
C ARG A 459 -2.70 -15.51 -0.78
N PHE A 460 -3.64 -15.79 -1.69
CA PHE A 460 -4.17 -17.12 -1.94
C PHE A 460 -4.23 -17.44 -3.42
N ILE A 461 -4.08 -18.72 -3.73
CA ILE A 461 -4.24 -19.29 -5.07
C ILE A 461 -5.65 -19.87 -5.12
N SER A 462 -6.46 -19.54 -6.13
CA SER A 462 -7.72 -20.24 -6.34
C SER A 462 -7.56 -21.40 -7.32
N TYR A 463 -8.29 -22.49 -7.07
CA TYR A 463 -8.44 -23.64 -7.97
C TYR A 463 -9.91 -23.74 -8.43
N PRO A 464 -10.33 -22.91 -9.40
CA PRO A 464 -11.73 -22.88 -9.85
C PRO A 464 -12.20 -24.25 -10.34
N ASN A 465 -13.38 -24.66 -9.87
CA ASN A 465 -14.02 -25.94 -10.23
C ASN A 465 -13.18 -27.19 -9.88
N ALA A 466 -12.19 -27.06 -9.00
CA ALA A 466 -11.36 -28.17 -8.53
C ALA A 466 -11.81 -28.74 -7.17
N GLY A 467 -12.85 -28.16 -6.54
CA GLY A 467 -13.43 -28.61 -5.28
C GLY A 467 -14.22 -29.92 -5.42
N ARG A 468 -14.55 -30.58 -4.30
CA ARG A 468 -15.38 -31.80 -4.27
C ARG A 468 -16.83 -31.46 -4.62
N ASP A 469 -17.56 -32.39 -5.21
CA ASP A 469 -18.97 -32.17 -5.60
C ASP A 469 -19.89 -31.90 -4.38
N THR A 470 -19.49 -32.35 -3.19
CA THR A 470 -20.22 -32.10 -1.93
C THR A 470 -19.95 -30.72 -1.31
N ASP A 471 -18.95 -29.99 -1.79
CA ASP A 471 -18.55 -28.69 -1.26
C ASP A 471 -18.44 -27.66 -2.39
N THR A 472 -19.44 -26.80 -2.49
CA THR A 472 -19.52 -25.78 -3.54
C THR A 472 -18.66 -24.54 -3.24
N THR A 473 -17.97 -24.50 -2.11
CA THR A 473 -17.10 -23.37 -1.77
C THR A 473 -15.77 -23.45 -2.53
N GLU A 474 -15.15 -22.29 -2.78
CA GLU A 474 -13.94 -22.22 -3.59
C GLU A 474 -12.79 -22.99 -2.93
N LEU A 475 -12.07 -23.80 -3.72
CA LEU A 475 -10.86 -24.49 -3.28
C LEU A 475 -9.67 -23.55 -3.42
N LEU A 476 -8.92 -23.39 -2.34
CA LEU A 476 -7.81 -22.44 -2.23
C LEU A 476 -6.50 -23.14 -1.91
N GLY A 477 -5.40 -22.51 -2.31
CA GLY A 477 -4.05 -22.77 -1.83
C GLY A 477 -3.41 -21.49 -1.30
N TRP A 478 -2.23 -21.62 -0.71
CA TRP A 478 -1.49 -20.49 -0.15
C TRP A 478 -0.46 -19.96 -1.14
N ALA A 479 -0.47 -18.65 -1.38
CA ALA A 479 0.51 -18.02 -2.27
C ALA A 479 1.93 -17.98 -1.68
N GLY A 480 2.09 -18.27 -0.38
CA GLY A 480 3.40 -18.40 0.27
C GLY A 480 4.11 -19.72 -0.02
N TRP A 481 3.47 -20.67 -0.70
CA TRP A 481 4.13 -21.88 -1.17
C TRP A 481 5.19 -21.59 -2.24
N ASP A 482 6.34 -22.25 -2.15
CA ASP A 482 7.28 -22.27 -3.27
C ASP A 482 6.78 -23.10 -4.47
N HIS A 483 7.55 -23.13 -5.57
CA HIS A 483 7.09 -23.82 -6.79
C HIS A 483 6.96 -25.33 -6.60
N ALA A 484 7.83 -25.96 -5.79
CA ALA A 484 7.74 -27.38 -5.48
C ALA A 484 6.52 -27.68 -4.60
N GLU A 485 6.32 -26.88 -3.55
CA GLU A 485 5.16 -26.95 -2.65
C GLU A 485 3.82 -26.80 -3.42
N GLN A 486 3.75 -25.86 -4.37
CA GLN A 486 2.59 -25.68 -5.26
C GLN A 486 2.37 -26.87 -6.20
N ALA A 487 3.44 -27.41 -6.80
CA ALA A 487 3.36 -28.53 -7.72
C ALA A 487 2.93 -29.83 -7.02
N LEU A 488 3.50 -30.12 -5.83
CA LEU A 488 3.12 -31.26 -5.00
C LEU A 488 1.66 -31.15 -4.53
N ALA A 489 1.21 -29.96 -4.12
CA ALA A 489 -0.19 -29.73 -3.74
C ALA A 489 -1.15 -30.02 -4.91
N LEU A 490 -0.78 -29.61 -6.13
CA LEU A 490 -1.58 -29.80 -7.32
C LEU A 490 -1.55 -31.27 -7.80
N ALA A 491 -0.39 -31.95 -7.73
CA ALA A 491 -0.28 -33.37 -8.03
C ALA A 491 -1.14 -34.23 -7.07
N ALA A 492 -1.03 -33.98 -5.76
CA ALA A 492 -1.86 -34.66 -4.77
C ALA A 492 -3.36 -34.39 -4.98
N LEU A 493 -3.73 -33.16 -5.36
CA LEU A 493 -5.10 -32.82 -5.73
C LEU A 493 -5.57 -33.61 -6.96
N ILE A 494 -4.74 -33.75 -8.00
CA ILE A 494 -5.05 -34.55 -9.19
C ILE A 494 -5.33 -36.01 -8.81
N SER A 495 -4.43 -36.64 -8.04
CA SER A 495 -4.61 -38.02 -7.59
C SER A 495 -5.90 -38.19 -6.79
N ALA A 496 -6.19 -37.27 -5.87
CA ALA A 496 -7.44 -37.29 -5.11
C ALA A 496 -8.68 -37.15 -6.01
N ARG A 497 -8.62 -36.39 -7.12
CA ARG A 497 -9.74 -36.28 -8.08
C ARG A 497 -9.92 -37.52 -8.93
N ILE A 498 -8.84 -38.21 -9.26
CA ILE A 498 -8.89 -39.51 -9.93
C ILE A 498 -9.56 -40.55 -9.01
N GLU A 499 -9.18 -40.57 -7.73
CA GLU A 499 -9.82 -41.42 -6.71
C GLU A 499 -11.30 -41.09 -6.51
N ASP A 500 -11.67 -39.80 -6.57
CA ASP A 500 -13.06 -39.33 -6.56
C ASP A 500 -13.83 -39.70 -7.86
N GLY A 501 -13.17 -40.31 -8.86
CA GLY A 501 -13.78 -40.78 -10.10
C GLY A 501 -13.99 -39.70 -11.17
N TRP A 502 -13.18 -38.65 -11.17
CA TRP A 502 -13.29 -37.58 -12.18
C TRP A 502 -12.91 -38.06 -13.57
N ASP A 503 -13.62 -37.53 -14.57
CA ASP A 503 -13.35 -37.78 -15.98
C ASP A 503 -12.24 -36.87 -16.52
N THR A 504 -11.65 -37.28 -17.66
CA THR A 504 -10.53 -36.58 -18.30
C THR A 504 -10.79 -35.08 -18.49
N PRO A 505 -11.94 -34.60 -19.01
CA PRO A 505 -12.19 -33.17 -19.20
C PRO A 505 -12.06 -32.31 -17.93
N ARG A 506 -12.42 -32.86 -16.76
CA ARG A 506 -12.27 -32.19 -15.46
C ARG A 506 -10.83 -32.17 -14.97
N LEU A 507 -10.02 -33.17 -15.36
CA LEU A 507 -8.60 -33.29 -14.98
C LEU A 507 -7.67 -32.43 -15.85
N VAL A 508 -8.01 -32.20 -17.13
CA VAL A 508 -7.20 -31.38 -18.06
C VAL A 508 -6.75 -30.02 -17.47
N PRO A 509 -7.62 -29.18 -16.88
CA PRO A 509 -7.15 -27.91 -16.32
C PRO A 509 -6.16 -28.08 -15.16
N LEU A 510 -6.27 -29.12 -14.34
CA LEU A 510 -5.33 -29.37 -13.24
C LEU A 510 -3.95 -29.77 -13.80
N LEU A 511 -3.94 -30.68 -14.77
CA LEU A 511 -2.72 -31.09 -15.48
C LEU A 511 -2.07 -29.92 -16.22
N ALA A 512 -2.87 -29.02 -16.81
CA ALA A 512 -2.37 -27.82 -17.45
C ALA A 512 -1.67 -26.87 -16.47
N GLY A 513 -2.17 -26.74 -15.23
CA GLY A 513 -1.49 -25.94 -14.22
C GLY A 513 -0.21 -26.61 -13.70
N LEU A 514 -0.21 -27.94 -13.58
CA LEU A 514 1.00 -28.68 -13.23
C LEU A 514 2.07 -28.49 -14.30
N HIS A 515 1.66 -28.51 -15.58
CA HIS A 515 2.52 -28.20 -16.71
C HIS A 515 3.06 -26.76 -16.70
N GLU A 516 2.25 -25.75 -16.32
CA GLU A 516 2.73 -24.36 -16.16
C GLU A 516 3.74 -24.20 -15.00
N LEU A 517 3.68 -25.05 -13.97
CA LEU A 517 4.60 -25.05 -12.83
C LEU A 517 5.90 -25.81 -13.10
N ALA A 518 5.86 -26.90 -13.86
CA ALA A 518 7.00 -27.80 -14.07
C ALA A 518 8.31 -27.09 -14.47
N PRO A 519 8.33 -26.10 -15.40
CA PRO A 519 9.56 -25.38 -15.74
C PRO A 519 10.18 -24.60 -14.58
N TRP A 520 9.36 -24.17 -13.61
CA TRP A 520 9.83 -23.47 -12.41
C TRP A 520 10.35 -24.44 -11.35
N VAL A 521 9.70 -25.60 -11.20
CA VAL A 521 10.20 -26.68 -10.34
C VAL A 521 11.56 -27.15 -10.84
N ARG A 522 11.70 -27.41 -12.15
CA ARG A 522 12.99 -27.80 -12.75
C ARG A 522 14.07 -26.74 -12.63
N GLN A 523 13.70 -25.46 -12.62
CA GLN A 523 14.67 -24.37 -12.47
C GLN A 523 15.19 -24.21 -11.04
N TRP A 524 14.33 -24.39 -10.03
CA TRP A 524 14.63 -24.02 -8.64
C TRP A 524 14.70 -25.21 -7.66
N HIS A 525 14.23 -26.39 -8.06
CA HIS A 525 14.04 -27.57 -7.22
C HIS A 525 14.48 -28.88 -7.93
N ASN A 526 15.58 -28.81 -8.69
CA ASN A 526 16.17 -29.96 -9.42
C ASN A 526 17.35 -30.60 -8.64
N GLU A 527 17.46 -30.31 -7.35
CA GLU A 527 18.44 -30.95 -6.48
C GLU A 527 17.95 -32.37 -6.15
N ILE A 528 18.83 -33.37 -6.27
CA ILE A 528 18.50 -34.77 -5.96
C ILE A 528 18.31 -34.90 -4.46
N ASP A 529 17.16 -35.40 -4.03
CA ASP A 529 16.88 -35.69 -2.64
C ASP A 529 17.70 -36.93 -2.21
N PRO A 530 18.56 -36.83 -1.17
CA PRO A 530 19.37 -37.96 -0.71
C PRO A 530 18.56 -39.16 -0.19
N GLU A 531 17.33 -38.94 0.26
CA GLU A 531 16.43 -39.98 0.80
C GLU A 531 15.72 -40.74 -0.33
N TYR A 532 15.24 -40.03 -1.36
CA TYR A 532 14.45 -40.63 -2.45
C TYR A 532 15.28 -40.97 -3.69
N GLY A 533 16.48 -40.39 -3.84
CA GLY A 533 17.37 -40.64 -4.98
C GLY A 533 16.93 -39.94 -6.29
N GLU A 534 15.89 -39.10 -6.22
CA GLU A 534 15.37 -38.29 -7.33
C GLU A 534 15.10 -36.84 -6.87
N SER A 535 15.01 -35.91 -7.82
CA SER A 535 14.63 -34.53 -7.53
C SER A 535 13.12 -34.34 -7.61
N VAL A 536 12.57 -33.35 -6.90
CA VAL A 536 11.13 -33.00 -7.02
C VAL A 536 10.76 -32.66 -8.47
N ALA A 537 11.68 -32.04 -9.21
CA ALA A 537 11.47 -31.77 -10.63
C ALA A 537 11.26 -33.05 -11.46
N ASP A 538 12.04 -34.09 -11.20
CA ASP A 538 11.93 -35.36 -11.92
C ASP A 538 10.66 -36.12 -11.50
N THR A 539 10.29 -36.10 -10.22
CA THR A 539 9.02 -36.66 -9.73
C THR A 539 7.81 -36.00 -10.42
N ILE A 540 7.78 -34.67 -10.49
CA ILE A 540 6.67 -33.92 -11.11
C ILE A 540 6.61 -34.14 -12.62
N ASP A 541 7.75 -34.15 -13.30
CA ASP A 541 7.80 -34.42 -14.75
C ASP A 541 7.37 -35.87 -15.06
N GLY A 542 7.76 -36.83 -14.21
CA GLY A 542 7.34 -38.23 -14.29
C GLY A 542 5.83 -38.40 -14.11
N GLU A 543 5.27 -37.84 -13.03
CA GLU A 543 3.83 -37.84 -12.77
C GLU A 543 3.03 -37.22 -13.93
N LEU A 544 3.48 -36.07 -14.46
CA LEU A 544 2.81 -35.43 -15.59
C LEU A 544 2.85 -36.31 -16.85
N ALA A 545 3.99 -36.94 -17.15
CA ALA A 545 4.14 -37.82 -18.31
C ALA A 545 3.28 -39.10 -18.20
N GLU A 546 3.22 -39.70 -17.00
CA GLU A 546 2.37 -40.85 -16.69
C GLU A 546 0.90 -40.49 -16.94
N ARG A 547 0.41 -39.41 -16.33
CA ARG A 547 -1.01 -39.00 -16.45
C ARG A 547 -1.39 -38.61 -17.88
N LEU A 548 -0.51 -37.96 -18.63
CA LEU A 548 -0.74 -37.66 -20.05
C LEU A 548 -0.89 -38.95 -20.88
N THR A 549 -0.05 -39.96 -20.60
CA THR A 549 -0.09 -41.25 -21.30
C THR A 549 -1.37 -42.01 -20.99
N GLU A 550 -1.73 -42.11 -19.70
CA GLU A 550 -2.93 -42.82 -19.23
C GLU A 550 -4.23 -42.20 -19.75
N LEU A 551 -4.29 -40.86 -19.80
CA LEU A 551 -5.49 -40.13 -20.24
C LEU A 551 -5.51 -39.84 -21.74
N HIS A 552 -4.51 -40.31 -22.50
CA HIS A 552 -4.33 -40.08 -23.93
C HIS A 552 -4.34 -38.59 -24.31
N LEU A 553 -3.65 -37.78 -23.52
CA LEU A 553 -3.53 -36.33 -23.70
C LEU A 553 -2.14 -35.94 -24.21
N THR A 554 -2.08 -34.79 -24.86
CA THR A 554 -0.84 -34.16 -25.33
C THR A 554 -0.59 -32.84 -24.61
N THR A 555 0.65 -32.34 -24.64
CA THR A 555 0.98 -30.99 -24.17
C THR A 555 0.18 -29.90 -24.91
N THR A 556 -0.19 -30.15 -26.17
CA THR A 556 -1.07 -29.26 -26.95
C THR A 556 -2.46 -29.18 -26.32
N ASP A 557 -3.01 -30.30 -25.85
CA ASP A 557 -4.32 -30.31 -25.18
C ASP A 557 -4.29 -29.47 -23.91
N LEU A 558 -3.20 -29.53 -23.15
CA LEU A 558 -3.01 -28.71 -21.94
C LEU A 558 -2.88 -27.21 -22.26
N THR A 559 -2.03 -26.85 -23.22
CA THR A 559 -1.71 -25.44 -23.55
C THR A 559 -2.84 -24.74 -24.32
N THR A 560 -3.68 -25.49 -25.03
CA THR A 560 -4.83 -24.95 -25.77
C THR A 560 -6.14 -24.98 -24.98
N TRP A 561 -6.18 -25.65 -23.82
CA TRP A 561 -7.36 -25.70 -22.97
C TRP A 561 -7.84 -24.31 -22.55
N ARG A 562 -9.15 -24.07 -22.60
CA ARG A 562 -9.78 -22.82 -22.15
C ARG A 562 -11.02 -23.13 -21.31
N PRO A 563 -11.34 -22.31 -20.29
CA PRO A 563 -12.57 -22.48 -19.53
C PRO A 563 -13.78 -22.31 -20.43
N ALA A 564 -14.84 -23.08 -20.16
CA ALA A 564 -16.10 -22.91 -20.86
C ALA A 564 -16.61 -21.45 -20.69
N PRO A 565 -17.12 -20.83 -21.76
CA PRO A 565 -17.63 -19.47 -21.68
C PRO A 565 -18.76 -19.41 -20.66
N THR A 566 -18.71 -18.41 -19.77
CA THR A 566 -19.78 -18.20 -18.79
C THR A 566 -21.09 -17.87 -19.51
N THR A 567 -22.03 -18.82 -19.53
CA THR A 567 -23.38 -18.57 -20.07
C THR A 567 -24.09 -17.58 -19.16
N ARG A 568 -24.24 -16.32 -19.60
CA ARG A 568 -25.10 -15.34 -18.93
C ARG A 568 -26.54 -15.88 -18.90
N GLY A 569 -26.99 -16.33 -17.74
CA GLY A 569 -28.38 -16.67 -17.51
C GLY A 569 -29.29 -15.50 -17.90
N ARG A 570 -30.24 -15.76 -18.81
CA ARG A 570 -31.30 -14.81 -19.18
C ARG A 570 -32.04 -14.43 -17.89
N ARG A 571 -31.98 -13.16 -17.50
CA ARG A 571 -32.82 -12.59 -16.44
C ARG A 571 -34.28 -12.89 -16.81
N ALA A 572 -34.95 -13.73 -16.02
CA ALA A 572 -36.38 -13.97 -16.18
C ALA A 572 -37.08 -12.60 -16.11
N ARG A 573 -37.84 -12.27 -17.16
CA ARG A 573 -38.71 -11.09 -17.19
C ARG A 573 -39.73 -11.28 -16.07
N LYS A 574 -39.68 -10.44 -15.03
CA LYS A 574 -40.76 -10.38 -14.04
C LYS A 574 -42.02 -9.96 -14.79
N SER A 575 -43.01 -10.85 -14.85
CA SER A 575 -44.40 -10.55 -15.21
C SER A 575 -45.12 -9.91 -14.04
#